data_AF-A0A1I1BR93-F1
#
_entry.id   AF-A0A1I1BR93-F1
#
_cell.length_a   1.000
_cell.length_b   1.000
_cell.length_c   1.000
_cell.angle_alpha   90.00
_cell.angle_beta   90.00
_cell.angle_gamma   90.00
#
_symmetry.space_group_name_H-M   'P 1'
#
loop_
_entity.id
_entity.type
_entity.pdbx_description
1 polymer ?
#
loop_
_entity_poly.entity_id
_entity_poly.type
_entity_poly.pdbx_seq_one_letter_code
_entity_poly.pdbx_strand_id
1 'polypeptide(L)'
;MADTNTNYFVYAIGIDGQYGGLELAIKIGVAKNPQLRLDQLQTGAPVNLILLKAWHFDTEAQARGFEKSCHKHFRDRNIKLEWFLVSLEDIDEHVGFFDAANRSRDEFDEVVTALGNLKASDAMRAAERRAVDRKIERQVERMKARASVDVPQHDFLNTKEAAAYIRKSVSWLNKSRMTGTGPAFVRNGGTVLYVKVDLDSWLFGSKRTAIYDFNNQPA
;
A
#
# COMPACT_ATOMS: atom_id res chain seq x y z
N MET A 1 -36.15 15.41 13.92
CA MET A 1 -34.83 16.04 13.67
C MET A 1 -34.09 15.13 12.72
N ALA A 2 -33.89 15.58 11.48
CA ALA A 2 -33.25 14.78 10.44
C ALA A 2 -31.81 14.49 10.84
N ASP A 3 -31.45 13.21 10.78
CA ASP A 3 -30.13 12.70 11.15
C ASP A 3 -29.09 13.37 10.25
N THR A 4 -28.10 14.02 10.87
CA THR A 4 -27.04 14.75 10.18
C THR A 4 -26.31 13.81 9.23
N ASN A 5 -26.24 14.22 7.96
CA ASN A 5 -25.49 13.59 6.88
C ASN A 5 -24.09 13.19 7.36
N THR A 6 -23.93 11.95 7.81
CA THR A 6 -22.69 11.50 8.47
C THR A 6 -21.73 11.11 7.37
N ASN A 7 -20.84 12.04 7.01
CA ASN A 7 -19.81 11.78 6.00
C ASN A 7 -18.75 10.83 6.56
N TYR A 8 -18.41 9.80 5.79
CA TYR A 8 -17.34 8.87 6.09
C TYR A 8 -16.20 9.08 5.12
N PHE A 9 -14.97 9.09 5.62
CA PHE A 9 -13.79 9.26 4.80
C PHE A 9 -12.81 8.12 5.02
N VAL A 10 -12.24 7.62 3.92
CA VAL A 10 -10.95 6.93 3.98
C VAL A 10 -9.89 7.99 3.72
N TYR A 11 -8.85 8.03 4.54
CA TYR A 11 -7.77 9.00 4.44
C TYR A 11 -6.43 8.33 4.15
N ALA A 12 -5.55 9.09 3.50
CA ALA A 12 -4.13 8.83 3.37
C ALA A 12 -3.37 9.90 4.18
N ILE A 13 -2.65 9.47 5.22
CA ILE A 13 -1.75 10.33 6.01
C ILE A 13 -0.31 9.92 5.72
N GLY A 14 0.52 10.89 5.35
CA GLY A 14 1.95 10.71 5.09
C GLY A 14 2.81 11.36 6.16
N ILE A 15 4.13 11.30 5.94
CA ILE A 15 5.13 11.96 6.77
C ILE A 15 5.75 13.10 5.95
N ASP A 16 5.82 14.29 6.53
CA ASP A 16 6.41 15.47 5.90
C ASP A 16 7.86 15.66 6.36
N GLY A 17 8.79 15.66 5.43
CA GLY A 17 10.24 15.76 5.66
C GLY A 17 11.02 14.62 5.00
N GLN A 18 12.34 14.61 5.17
CA GLN A 18 13.22 13.53 4.67
C GLN A 18 13.64 12.65 5.84
N TYR A 19 13.15 11.41 5.86
CA TYR A 19 13.34 10.47 6.96
C TYR A 19 13.87 9.11 6.49
N GLY A 20 14.78 9.13 5.51
CA GLY A 20 15.45 7.92 5.02
C GLY A 20 14.48 6.88 4.46
N GLY A 21 13.52 7.32 3.64
CA GLY A 21 12.54 6.48 2.98
C GLY A 21 11.21 6.31 3.73
N LEU A 22 11.11 6.79 4.99
CA LEU A 22 9.84 6.77 5.73
C LEU A 22 8.83 7.80 5.20
N GLU A 23 9.30 8.86 4.54
CA GLU A 23 8.46 9.85 3.86
C GLU A 23 7.56 9.26 2.77
N LEU A 24 7.86 8.04 2.30
CA LEU A 24 7.06 7.29 1.34
C LEU A 24 5.96 6.43 2.00
N ALA A 25 5.93 6.36 3.33
CA ALA A 25 4.92 5.58 4.04
C ALA A 25 3.60 6.34 4.13
N ILE A 26 2.52 5.68 3.72
CA ILE A 26 1.15 6.18 3.82
C ILE A 26 0.36 5.34 4.80
N LYS A 27 -0.25 6.00 5.77
CA LYS A 27 -1.28 5.42 6.63
C LYS A 27 -2.63 5.50 5.95
N ILE A 28 -3.30 4.36 5.80
CA ILE A 28 -4.65 4.25 5.25
C ILE A 28 -5.62 3.90 6.38
N GLY A 29 -6.59 4.77 6.66
CA GLY A 29 -7.58 4.52 7.70
C GLY A 29 -8.90 5.24 7.47
N VAL A 30 -9.88 4.98 8.34
CA VAL A 30 -11.22 5.57 8.25
C VAL A 30 -11.44 6.60 9.36
N ALA A 31 -12.05 7.73 9.03
CA ALA A 31 -12.49 8.73 9.99
C ALA A 31 -13.71 9.51 9.48
N LYS A 32 -14.50 10.08 10.40
CA LYS A 32 -15.56 11.06 10.08
C LYS A 32 -14.97 12.45 9.80
N ASN A 33 -13.83 12.77 10.41
CA ASN A 33 -13.09 14.00 10.19
C ASN A 33 -11.59 13.67 10.09
N PRO A 34 -11.03 13.60 8.88
CA PRO A 34 -9.61 13.28 8.66
C PRO A 34 -8.65 14.24 9.33
N GLN A 35 -8.97 15.54 9.38
CA GLN A 35 -8.10 16.55 10.00
C GLN A 35 -8.01 16.36 11.51
N LEU A 36 -9.16 16.20 12.18
CA LEU A 36 -9.16 15.91 13.62
C LEU A 36 -8.42 14.60 13.93
N ARG A 37 -8.54 13.61 13.04
CA ARG A 37 -7.80 12.35 13.18
C ARG A 37 -6.29 12.53 13.01
N LEU A 38 -5.86 13.38 12.08
CA LEU A 38 -4.45 13.76 11.92
C LEU A 38 -3.92 14.39 13.22
N ASP A 39 -4.62 15.38 13.76
CA ASP A 39 -4.21 16.10 14.98
C ASP A 39 -4.06 15.13 16.16
N GLN A 40 -5.00 14.18 16.32
CA GLN A 40 -4.91 13.12 17.34
C GLN A 40 -3.69 12.21 17.13
N LEU A 41 -3.43 11.77 15.90
CA LEU A 41 -2.28 10.91 15.60
C LEU A 41 -0.95 11.63 15.82
N GLN A 42 -0.89 12.94 15.51
CA GLN A 42 0.31 13.75 15.68
C GLN A 42 0.77 13.79 17.14
N THR A 43 -0.14 13.79 18.12
CA THR A 43 0.22 13.82 19.55
C THR A 43 1.10 12.67 20.01
N GLY A 44 1.06 11.53 19.31
CA GLY A 44 1.87 10.34 19.60
C GLY A 44 2.98 10.09 18.57
N ALA A 45 3.13 10.96 17.57
CA ALA A 45 4.08 10.77 16.48
C ALA A 45 5.31 11.67 16.66
N PRO A 46 6.53 11.11 16.61
CA PRO A 46 7.77 11.89 16.72
C PRO A 46 8.16 12.61 15.41
N VAL A 47 7.35 12.48 14.36
CA VAL A 47 7.56 13.04 13.02
C VAL A 47 6.36 13.90 12.63
N ASN A 48 6.56 14.84 11.71
CA ASN A 48 5.47 15.66 11.19
C ASN A 48 4.57 14.82 10.28
N LEU A 49 3.28 14.72 10.60
CA LEU A 49 2.30 14.02 9.80
C LEU A 49 1.51 15.01 8.95
N ILE A 50 1.19 14.62 7.72
CA ILE A 50 0.37 15.42 6.82
C ILE A 50 -0.78 14.60 6.25
N LEU A 51 -1.95 15.23 6.15
CA LEU A 51 -3.08 14.65 5.42
C LEU A 51 -2.80 14.81 3.92
N LEU A 52 -2.52 13.71 3.24
CA LEU A 52 -2.23 13.69 1.81
C LEU A 52 -3.52 13.75 0.99
N LYS A 53 -4.52 12.94 1.36
CA LYS A 53 -5.80 12.86 0.66
C LYS A 53 -6.90 12.26 1.54
N ALA A 54 -8.15 12.58 1.23
CA ALA A 54 -9.32 11.94 1.79
C ALA A 54 -10.35 11.65 0.69
N TRP A 55 -10.83 10.40 0.64
CA TRP A 55 -11.88 9.95 -0.26
C TRP A 55 -13.19 9.85 0.53
N HIS A 56 -14.25 10.44 -0.01
CA HIS A 56 -15.57 10.50 0.60
C HIS A 56 -16.39 9.25 0.27
N PHE A 57 -17.17 8.80 1.24
CA PHE A 57 -18.13 7.72 1.13
C PHE A 57 -19.42 8.09 1.86
N ASP A 58 -20.55 7.68 1.29
CA ASP A 58 -21.87 7.96 1.86
C ASP A 58 -22.16 7.15 3.12
N THR A 59 -21.54 5.98 3.25
CA THR A 59 -21.78 5.06 4.37
C THR A 59 -20.50 4.54 5.01
N GLU A 60 -20.58 4.20 6.30
CA GLU A 60 -19.48 3.56 7.03
C GLU A 60 -19.08 2.23 6.40
N ALA A 61 -20.06 1.45 5.95
CA ALA A 61 -19.85 0.13 5.37
C ALA A 61 -19.02 0.23 4.08
N GLN A 62 -19.29 1.23 3.24
CA GLN A 62 -18.48 1.49 2.04
C GLN A 62 -17.07 1.93 2.40
N ALA A 63 -16.91 2.89 3.32
CA ALA A 63 -15.58 3.35 3.75
C ALA A 63 -14.74 2.21 4.35
N ARG A 64 -15.32 1.40 5.24
CA ARG A 64 -14.67 0.22 5.85
C ARG A 64 -14.41 -0.88 4.82
N GLY A 65 -15.32 -1.06 3.87
CA GLY A 65 -15.15 -1.98 2.75
C GLY A 65 -13.94 -1.59 1.89
N PHE A 66 -13.81 -0.29 1.59
CA PHE A 66 -12.70 0.26 0.82
C PHE A 66 -11.37 0.16 1.59
N GLU A 67 -11.34 0.55 2.86
CA GLU A 67 -10.18 0.38 3.75
C GLU A 67 -9.69 -1.07 3.74
N LYS A 68 -10.60 -2.02 4.00
CA LYS A 68 -10.27 -3.44 4.02
C LYS A 68 -9.78 -3.94 2.67
N SER A 69 -10.34 -3.40 1.58
CA SER A 69 -9.89 -3.69 0.22
C SER A 69 -8.46 -3.20 0.00
N CYS A 70 -8.13 -1.97 0.41
CA CYS A 70 -6.76 -1.43 0.37
C CYS A 70 -5.79 -2.29 1.18
N HIS A 71 -6.14 -2.62 2.43
CA HIS A 71 -5.29 -3.42 3.31
C HIS A 71 -5.02 -4.82 2.75
N LYS A 72 -6.00 -5.39 2.04
CA LYS A 72 -5.85 -6.66 1.34
C LYS A 72 -5.00 -6.52 0.08
N HIS A 73 -5.26 -5.49 -0.72
CA HIS A 73 -4.60 -5.27 -2.01
C HIS A 73 -3.12 -4.90 -1.85
N PHE A 74 -2.79 -4.10 -0.82
CA PHE A 74 -1.44 -3.63 -0.52
C PHE A 74 -0.77 -4.41 0.62
N ARG A 75 -1.23 -5.64 0.90
CA ARG A 75 -0.76 -6.43 2.05
C ARG A 75 0.74 -6.73 1.99
N ASP A 76 1.26 -6.96 0.80
CA ASP A 76 2.68 -7.18 0.50
C ASP A 76 3.53 -5.93 0.75
N ARG A 77 2.91 -4.74 0.70
CA ARG A 77 3.52 -3.43 0.96
C ARG A 77 3.21 -2.90 2.37
N ASN A 78 2.66 -3.74 3.26
CA ASN A 78 2.35 -3.35 4.63
C ASN A 78 3.64 -3.21 5.48
N ILE A 79 3.87 -2.02 6.02
CA ILE A 79 5.00 -1.74 6.92
C ILE A 79 4.63 -2.16 8.34
N LYS A 80 3.45 -1.72 8.81
CA LYS A 80 2.93 -2.04 10.15
C LYS A 80 1.47 -1.61 10.28
N LEU A 81 0.58 -2.55 10.62
CA LEU A 81 -0.84 -2.28 10.86
C LEU A 81 -1.49 -1.57 9.67
N GLU A 82 -1.75 -0.27 9.80
CA GLU A 82 -2.41 0.57 8.81
C GLU A 82 -1.42 1.38 7.96
N TRP A 83 -0.11 1.18 8.14
CA TRP A 83 0.95 1.86 7.38
C TRP A 83 1.43 0.99 6.23
N PHE A 84 1.47 1.58 5.03
CA PHE A 84 1.80 0.93 3.77
C PHE A 84 2.81 1.75 3.00
N LEU A 85 3.63 1.09 2.20
CA LEU A 85 4.51 1.72 1.24
C LEU A 85 3.81 1.78 -0.12
N VAL A 86 3.00 2.80 -0.32
CA VAL A 86 2.18 2.99 -1.52
C VAL A 86 2.18 4.46 -1.90
N SER A 87 1.94 4.75 -3.17
CA SER A 87 1.72 6.12 -3.63
C SER A 87 0.23 6.50 -3.51
N LEU A 88 -0.08 7.80 -3.63
CA LEU A 88 -1.47 8.23 -3.77
C LEU A 88 -2.10 7.71 -5.07
N GLU A 89 -1.31 7.58 -6.13
CA GLU A 89 -1.76 7.07 -7.43
C GLU A 89 -2.19 5.62 -7.34
N ASP A 90 -1.43 4.76 -6.64
CA ASP A 90 -1.82 3.37 -6.34
C ASP A 90 -3.20 3.30 -5.68
N ILE A 91 -3.45 4.18 -4.71
CA ILE A 91 -4.71 4.19 -3.95
C ILE A 91 -5.83 4.74 -4.83
N ASP A 92 -5.59 5.80 -5.60
CA ASP A 92 -6.56 6.40 -6.51
C ASP A 92 -7.02 5.42 -7.60
N GLU A 93 -6.09 4.68 -8.20
CA GLU A 93 -6.43 3.61 -9.14
C GLU A 93 -7.32 2.55 -8.49
N HIS A 94 -6.98 2.15 -7.26
CA HIS A 94 -7.74 1.15 -6.52
C HIS A 94 -9.14 1.63 -6.11
N VAL A 95 -9.32 2.92 -5.79
CA VAL A 95 -10.65 3.53 -5.60
C VAL A 95 -11.47 3.37 -6.86
N GLY A 96 -10.92 3.70 -8.02
CA GLY A 96 -11.62 3.59 -9.30
C GLY A 96 -12.11 2.15 -9.59
N PHE A 97 -11.29 1.15 -9.28
CA PHE A 97 -11.70 -0.26 -9.38
C PHE A 97 -12.76 -0.65 -8.34
N PHE A 98 -12.64 -0.17 -7.10
CA PHE A 98 -13.58 -0.46 -6.02
C PHE A 98 -14.97 0.11 -6.32
N ASP A 99 -15.04 1.35 -6.79
CA ASP A 99 -16.31 2.01 -7.14
C ASP A 99 -16.98 1.33 -8.34
N ALA A 100 -16.20 0.95 -9.36
CA ALA A 100 -16.72 0.22 -10.52
C ALA A 100 -17.27 -1.17 -10.12
N ALA A 101 -16.57 -1.87 -9.21
CA ALA A 101 -16.99 -3.17 -8.71
C ALA A 101 -18.25 -3.08 -7.83
N ASN A 102 -18.36 -2.06 -6.98
CA ASN A 102 -19.56 -1.85 -6.15
C ASN A 102 -20.75 -1.42 -6.99
N ARG A 103 -20.59 -0.52 -7.96
CA ARG A 103 -21.69 -0.14 -8.86
C ARG A 103 -22.25 -1.34 -9.61
N SER A 104 -21.37 -2.21 -10.12
CA SER A 104 -21.78 -3.46 -10.79
C SER A 104 -22.54 -4.40 -9.85
N ARG A 105 -22.21 -4.39 -8.55
CA ARG A 105 -22.88 -5.20 -7.52
C ARG A 105 -24.22 -4.59 -7.13
N ASP A 106 -24.30 -3.28 -6.94
CA ASP A 106 -25.53 -2.57 -6.60
C ASP A 106 -26.55 -2.68 -7.74
N GLU A 107 -26.12 -2.51 -9.00
CA GLU A 107 -26.96 -2.75 -10.19
C GLU A 107 -27.44 -4.21 -10.24
N PHE A 108 -26.58 -5.17 -9.90
CA PHE A 108 -26.97 -6.58 -9.82
C PHE A 108 -27.96 -6.85 -8.69
N ASP A 109 -27.74 -6.29 -7.50
CA ASP A 109 -28.61 -6.45 -6.32
C ASP A 109 -29.97 -5.77 -6.54
N GLU A 110 -30.02 -4.62 -7.23
CA GLU A 110 -31.25 -3.96 -7.67
C GLU A 110 -32.00 -4.82 -8.68
N VAL A 111 -31.31 -5.37 -9.69
CA VAL A 111 -31.89 -6.30 -10.66
C VAL A 111 -32.37 -7.58 -9.97
N VAL A 112 -31.61 -8.15 -9.03
CA VAL A 112 -32.00 -9.33 -8.25
C VAL A 112 -33.19 -9.04 -7.33
N THR A 113 -33.29 -7.83 -6.77
CA THR A 113 -34.42 -7.38 -5.95
C THR A 113 -35.68 -7.17 -6.80
N ALA A 114 -35.54 -6.49 -7.94
CA ALA A 114 -36.61 -6.33 -8.93
C ALA A 114 -37.07 -7.69 -9.47
N LEU A 115 -36.14 -8.59 -9.76
CA LEU A 115 -36.42 -9.97 -10.16
C LEU A 115 -36.99 -10.79 -9.00
N GLY A 116 -36.61 -10.52 -7.75
CA GLY A 116 -37.16 -11.16 -6.55
C GLY A 116 -38.64 -10.83 -6.38
N ASN A 117 -39.00 -9.57 -6.63
CA ASN A 117 -40.39 -9.10 -6.66
C ASN A 117 -41.19 -9.65 -7.85
N LEU A 118 -40.52 -10.01 -8.96
CA LEU A 118 -41.12 -10.67 -10.13
C LEU A 118 -41.18 -12.20 -10.01
N LYS A 119 -40.43 -12.82 -9.10
CA LYS A 119 -40.25 -14.29 -8.99
C LYS A 119 -41.15 -14.93 -7.94
N ALA A 120 -42.44 -14.62 -8.00
CA ALA A 120 -43.48 -15.61 -7.75
C ALA A 120 -43.59 -16.54 -8.98
N SER A 121 -42.61 -17.43 -9.19
CA SER A 121 -42.75 -18.71 -9.94
C SER A 121 -41.38 -19.36 -10.19
N ASP A 122 -41.22 -20.58 -9.69
CA ASP A 122 -39.92 -21.19 -9.35
C ASP A 122 -39.20 -22.00 -10.46
N ALA A 123 -39.66 -21.97 -11.71
CA ALA A 123 -39.14 -22.91 -12.71
C ALA A 123 -37.83 -22.46 -13.41
N MET A 124 -37.49 -21.17 -13.43
CA MET A 124 -36.44 -20.64 -14.33
C MET A 124 -35.00 -20.62 -13.75
N ARG A 125 -34.82 -20.98 -12.47
CA ARG A 125 -33.60 -20.67 -11.68
C ARG A 125 -32.39 -21.61 -11.85
N ALA A 126 -32.48 -22.73 -12.57
CA ALA A 126 -31.37 -23.69 -12.66
C ALA A 126 -30.38 -23.39 -13.81
N ALA A 127 -30.85 -22.87 -14.94
CA ALA A 127 -30.02 -22.58 -16.11
C ALA A 127 -29.23 -21.27 -15.97
N GLU A 128 -29.85 -20.24 -15.38
CA GLU A 128 -29.26 -18.91 -15.20
C GLU A 128 -28.14 -18.89 -14.14
N ARG A 129 -28.29 -19.62 -13.02
CA ARG A 129 -27.22 -19.72 -11.98
C ARG A 129 -25.92 -20.25 -12.57
N ARG A 130 -25.99 -21.29 -13.41
CA ARG A 130 -24.82 -21.86 -14.09
C ARG A 130 -24.17 -20.90 -15.10
N ALA A 131 -24.94 -19.98 -15.68
CA ALA A 131 -24.39 -18.98 -16.62
C ALA A 131 -23.66 -17.85 -15.87
N VAL A 132 -24.17 -17.44 -14.71
CA VAL A 132 -23.55 -16.43 -13.85
C VAL A 132 -22.27 -16.95 -13.20
N ASP A 133 -22.27 -18.17 -12.67
CA ASP A 133 -21.09 -18.80 -12.05
C ASP A 133 -19.92 -18.87 -13.06
N ARG A 134 -20.19 -19.28 -14.30
CA ARG A 134 -19.20 -19.30 -15.40
C ARG A 134 -18.65 -17.92 -15.76
N LYS A 135 -19.45 -16.87 -15.61
CA LYS A 135 -19.05 -15.49 -15.93
C LYS A 135 -18.14 -14.92 -14.83
N ILE A 136 -18.45 -15.24 -13.57
CA ILE A 136 -17.63 -14.90 -12.39
C ILE A 136 -16.27 -15.61 -12.46
N GLU A 137 -16.25 -16.91 -12.74
CA GLU A 137 -15.00 -17.66 -12.90
C GLU A 137 -14.10 -17.07 -13.98
N ARG A 138 -14.67 -16.67 -15.13
CA ARG A 138 -13.93 -15.99 -16.21
C ARG A 138 -13.34 -14.64 -15.79
N GLN A 139 -14.06 -13.89 -14.96
CA GLN A 139 -13.58 -12.60 -14.46
C GLN A 139 -12.44 -12.76 -13.45
N VAL A 140 -12.56 -13.72 -12.53
CA VAL A 140 -11.49 -14.04 -11.57
C VAL A 140 -10.22 -14.46 -12.30
N GLU A 141 -10.34 -15.24 -13.36
CA GLU A 141 -9.17 -15.67 -14.14
C GLU A 141 -8.53 -14.53 -14.93
N ARG A 142 -9.34 -13.60 -15.46
CA ARG A 142 -8.83 -12.36 -16.07
C ARG A 142 -8.15 -11.43 -15.07
N MET A 143 -8.64 -11.36 -13.83
CA MET A 143 -8.00 -10.56 -12.78
C MET A 143 -6.67 -11.16 -12.33
N LYS A 144 -6.58 -12.50 -12.23
CA LYS A 144 -5.31 -13.20 -11.99
C LYS A 144 -4.31 -12.97 -13.13
N ALA A 145 -4.77 -12.99 -14.38
CA ALA A 145 -3.94 -12.69 -15.55
C ALA A 145 -3.56 -11.21 -15.69
N ARG A 146 -4.32 -10.28 -15.09
CA ARG A 146 -4.00 -8.84 -15.04
C ARG A 146 -3.04 -8.50 -13.90
N ALA A 147 -3.03 -9.29 -12.83
CA ALA A 147 -2.08 -9.19 -11.73
C ALA A 147 -0.64 -9.63 -12.10
N SER A 148 -0.44 -10.22 -13.29
CA SER A 148 0.88 -10.54 -13.84
C SER A 148 1.45 -9.46 -14.76
N VAL A 149 0.88 -8.25 -14.75
CA VAL A 149 1.45 -7.09 -15.45
C VAL A 149 2.32 -6.33 -14.44
N ASP A 150 3.61 -6.21 -14.75
CA ASP A 150 4.67 -5.62 -13.93
C ASP A 150 4.23 -4.30 -13.25
N VAL A 151 3.80 -4.40 -11.99
CA VAL A 151 3.60 -3.26 -11.09
C VAL A 151 5.00 -2.81 -10.64
N PRO A 152 5.38 -1.54 -10.77
CA PRO A 152 6.65 -1.04 -10.27
C PRO A 152 6.78 -1.28 -8.75
N GLN A 153 7.57 -2.28 -8.38
CA GLN A 153 7.89 -2.59 -6.99
C GLN A 153 8.79 -1.46 -6.45
N HIS A 154 8.34 -0.75 -5.42
CA HIS A 154 9.28 0.04 -4.61
C HIS A 154 10.16 -0.94 -3.83
N ASP A 155 11.42 -1.06 -4.26
CA ASP A 155 12.36 -2.13 -3.90
C ASP A 155 12.89 -2.02 -2.45
N PHE A 156 12.06 -2.37 -1.47
CA PHE A 156 12.53 -2.67 -0.12
C PHE A 156 13.01 -4.12 -0.07
N LEU A 157 14.30 -4.29 0.17
CA LEU A 157 14.96 -5.57 0.25
C LEU A 157 15.13 -5.97 1.71
N ASN A 158 14.73 -7.19 2.06
CA ASN A 158 15.13 -7.76 3.34
C ASN A 158 16.65 -7.98 3.39
N THR A 159 17.21 -8.30 4.56
CA THR A 159 18.67 -8.42 4.72
C THR A 159 19.30 -9.45 3.76
N LYS A 160 18.58 -10.52 3.40
CA LYS A 160 19.08 -11.54 2.46
C LYS A 160 19.08 -11.03 1.02
N GLU A 161 18.00 -10.37 0.61
CA GLU A 161 17.87 -9.76 -0.71
C GLU A 161 18.87 -8.60 -0.90
N ALA A 162 19.02 -7.74 0.12
CA ALA A 162 19.97 -6.63 0.10
C ALA A 162 21.41 -7.15 -0.01
N ALA A 163 21.76 -8.20 0.73
CA ALA A 163 23.05 -8.86 0.65
C ALA A 163 23.31 -9.37 -0.77
N ALA A 164 22.34 -10.05 -1.38
CA ALA A 164 22.44 -10.49 -2.76
C ALA A 164 22.60 -9.32 -3.74
N TYR A 165 21.83 -8.24 -3.54
CA TYR A 165 21.84 -7.06 -4.38
C TYR A 165 23.21 -6.37 -4.42
N ILE A 166 23.80 -6.07 -3.26
CA ILE A 166 25.13 -5.43 -3.18
C ILE A 166 26.30 -6.43 -3.26
N ARG A 167 26.01 -7.71 -3.53
CA ARG A 167 26.97 -8.82 -3.62
C ARG A 167 27.84 -8.98 -2.36
N LYS A 168 27.22 -8.92 -1.19
CA LYS A 168 27.85 -9.18 0.12
C LYS A 168 27.17 -10.35 0.81
N SER A 169 27.79 -10.85 1.87
CA SER A 169 27.15 -11.86 2.71
C SER A 169 26.17 -11.20 3.69
N VAL A 170 25.14 -11.94 4.11
CA VAL A 170 24.22 -11.51 5.17
C VAL A 170 24.98 -11.14 6.46
N SER A 171 25.99 -11.95 6.82
CA SER A 171 26.84 -11.69 7.98
C SER A 171 27.63 -10.38 7.85
N TRP A 172 28.08 -10.04 6.64
CA TRP A 172 28.71 -8.75 6.38
C TRP A 172 27.76 -7.58 6.62
N LEU A 173 26.50 -7.65 6.16
CA LEU A 173 25.49 -6.61 6.43
C LEU A 173 25.17 -6.51 7.93
N ASN A 174 25.11 -7.64 8.64
CA ASN A 174 24.91 -7.63 10.09
C ASN A 174 26.07 -6.90 10.80
N LYS A 175 27.31 -7.18 10.40
CA LYS A 175 28.51 -6.55 10.96
C LYS A 175 28.61 -5.07 10.57
N SER A 176 28.33 -4.72 9.32
CA SER A 176 28.40 -3.35 8.82
C SER A 176 27.38 -2.44 9.50
N ARG A 177 26.22 -2.98 9.88
CA ARG A 177 25.24 -2.28 10.73
C ARG A 177 25.76 -1.98 12.12
N MET A 178 26.53 -2.89 12.71
CA MET A 178 27.15 -2.68 14.02
C MET A 178 28.29 -1.65 13.97
N THR A 179 29.07 -1.63 12.89
CA THR A 179 30.23 -0.75 12.73
C THR A 179 29.92 0.57 12.02
N GLY A 180 28.70 0.76 11.52
CA GLY A 180 28.29 1.97 10.79
C GLY A 180 28.91 2.14 9.40
N THR A 181 29.47 1.08 8.82
CA THR A 181 30.22 1.13 7.55
C THR A 181 29.43 0.62 6.33
N GLY A 182 28.18 0.22 6.55
CA GLY A 182 27.30 -0.34 5.53
C GLY A 182 26.31 0.67 4.95
N PRO A 183 25.50 0.24 3.97
CA PRO A 183 24.40 1.05 3.47
C PRO A 183 23.38 1.37 4.57
N ALA A 184 22.67 2.49 4.38
CA ALA A 184 21.58 2.86 5.26
C ALA A 184 20.52 1.76 5.29
N PHE A 185 19.88 1.61 6.45
CA PHE A 185 18.88 0.58 6.68
C PHE A 185 17.75 1.13 7.53
N VAL A 186 16.55 0.64 7.29
CA VAL A 186 15.37 0.95 8.09
C VAL A 186 15.25 -0.11 9.18
N ARG A 187 15.25 0.31 10.44
CA ARG A 187 14.96 -0.56 11.57
C ARG A 187 13.51 -0.35 12.02
N ASN A 188 12.67 -1.33 11.75
CA ASN A 188 11.27 -1.35 12.19
C ASN A 188 11.08 -2.47 13.22
N GLY A 189 11.22 -2.12 14.50
CA GLY A 189 11.20 -3.09 15.60
C GLY A 189 12.35 -4.10 15.50
N GLY A 190 12.01 -5.38 15.34
CA GLY A 190 12.96 -6.48 15.17
C GLY A 190 13.43 -6.71 13.72
N THR A 191 12.71 -6.14 12.74
CA THR A 191 12.97 -6.37 11.32
C THR A 191 13.84 -5.26 10.73
N VAL A 192 14.74 -5.63 9.82
CA VAL A 192 15.63 -4.71 9.11
C VAL A 192 15.45 -4.84 7.61
N LEU A 193 15.20 -3.69 6.98
CA LEU A 193 14.95 -3.54 5.55
C LEU A 193 15.94 -2.53 4.94
N TYR A 194 16.15 -2.64 3.64
CA TYR A 194 17.01 -1.78 2.86
C TYR A 194 16.23 -1.21 1.68
N VAL A 195 16.29 0.10 1.46
CA VAL A 195 15.73 0.71 0.26
C VAL A 195 16.78 0.61 -0.85
N LYS A 196 16.40 0.14 -2.04
CA LYS A 196 17.35 -0.02 -3.15
C LYS A 196 18.06 1.28 -3.53
N VAL A 197 17.38 2.44 -3.45
CA VAL A 197 18.01 3.75 -3.68
C VAL A 197 19.15 4.04 -2.71
N ASP A 198 19.02 3.63 -1.45
CA ASP A 198 20.07 3.78 -0.43
C ASP A 198 21.22 2.81 -0.67
N LEU A 199 20.90 1.57 -1.10
CA LEU A 199 21.90 0.59 -1.52
C LEU A 199 22.70 1.11 -2.72
N ASP A 200 22.03 1.66 -3.72
CA ASP A 200 22.65 2.26 -4.90
C ASP A 200 23.50 3.46 -4.50
N SER A 201 22.97 4.39 -3.69
CA SER A 201 23.70 5.56 -3.20
C SER A 201 24.98 5.15 -2.46
N TRP A 202 24.90 4.11 -1.64
CA TRP A 202 26.08 3.55 -0.95
C TRP A 202 27.08 2.91 -1.93
N LEU A 203 26.61 2.18 -2.94
CA LEU A 203 27.47 1.61 -4.00
C LEU A 203 28.14 2.72 -4.81
N PHE A 204 27.41 3.79 -5.16
CA PHE A 204 27.94 4.95 -5.86
C PHE A 204 28.98 5.70 -5.01
N GLY A 205 28.71 5.92 -3.73
CA GLY A 205 29.68 6.51 -2.80
C GLY A 205 30.92 5.65 -2.55
N SER A 206 30.80 4.34 -2.78
CA SER A 206 31.92 3.38 -2.70
C SER A 206 32.70 3.24 -4.01
N LYS A 207 32.32 3.94 -5.09
CA LYS A 207 33.06 3.94 -6.36
C LYS A 207 34.40 4.66 -6.18
N ARG A 208 35.48 4.00 -6.59
CA ARG A 208 36.82 4.60 -6.70
C ARG A 208 37.14 4.80 -8.17
N THR A 209 37.61 5.99 -8.52
CA THR A 209 37.97 6.37 -9.90
C THR A 209 39.42 6.05 -10.27
N ALA A 210 40.27 5.73 -9.28
CA ALA A 210 41.63 5.27 -9.48
C ALA A 210 42.03 4.25 -8.39
N ILE A 211 42.98 3.37 -8.72
CA ILE A 211 43.51 2.33 -7.80
C ILE A 211 44.56 2.90 -6.84
N TYR A 212 45.07 4.12 -7.09
CA TYR A 212 46.12 4.75 -6.28
C TYR A 212 45.76 6.21 -5.96
N ASP A 213 45.55 6.52 -4.68
CA ASP A 213 45.73 7.87 -4.14
C ASP A 213 46.98 7.80 -3.25
N PHE A 214 48.10 8.28 -3.76
CA PHE A 214 49.36 8.34 -3.02
C PHE A 214 49.23 9.40 -1.93
N ASN A 215 49.66 9.05 -0.71
CA ASN A 215 50.00 9.97 0.36
C ASN A 215 50.68 11.23 -0.19
N ASN A 216 50.00 12.38 -0.13
CA ASN A 216 50.64 13.67 -0.31
C ASN A 216 50.28 14.59 0.86
N GLN A 217 50.93 14.35 2.00
CA GLN A 217 51.14 15.39 3.01
C GLN A 217 52.33 16.23 2.55
N PRO A 218 52.23 17.56 2.41
CA PRO A 218 53.40 18.41 2.47
C PRO A 218 53.81 18.62 3.94
N ALA A 219 55.13 18.60 4.16
CA ALA A 219 55.82 18.90 5.40
C ALA A 219 55.70 20.37 5.82
#